data_AF-A0A7K0FMG4-F1
#
_entry.id   AF-A0A7K0FMG4-F1
#
_cell.length_a   1.000
_cell.length_b   1.000
_cell.length_c   1.000
_cell.angle_alpha   90.00
_cell.angle_beta   90.00
_cell.angle_gamma   90.00
#
_symmetry.space_group_name_H-M   'P 1'
#
loop_
_entity.id
_entity.type
_entity.pdbx_description
1 polymer ?
#
loop_
_entity_poly.entity_id
_entity_poly.type
_entity_poly.pdbx_seq_one_letter_code
_entity_poly.pdbx_strand_id
1 'polypeptide(L)'
;MRIKLVLSNSSQYECYAPITVKEVTILGRFSSSGPNHTEFFYATSNHSGGKAYVRYSSSNSTGHLKKPLIVVEGYDASLVAPNLAGDNYSYESFITSLNRVVDLGYDFNYQLDDIAGYDLVFIDYNYGTDYIERNASLFKDVLNWVNADKALGGSVQQNVVLGISMGGLVARYALADMTKK
;
A
#
# COMPACT_ATOMS: atom_id res chain seq x y z
N MET A 1 26.47 22.40 -2.70
CA MET A 1 26.31 22.07 -1.26
C MET A 1 27.68 21.67 -0.72
N ARG A 2 28.04 22.06 0.52
CA ARG A 2 29.31 21.66 1.17
C ARG A 2 28.98 20.72 2.32
N ILE A 3 29.63 19.57 2.38
CA ILE A 3 29.54 18.68 3.55
C ILE A 3 30.67 19.09 4.52
N LYS A 4 30.27 19.44 5.74
CA LYS A 4 31.17 19.78 6.83
C LYS A 4 31.01 18.77 7.96
N LEU A 5 32.08 18.08 8.30
CA LEU A 5 32.17 17.20 9.46
C LEU A 5 32.87 17.95 10.58
N VAL A 6 32.23 18.03 11.74
CA VAL A 6 32.81 18.58 12.97
C VAL A 6 32.96 17.43 13.96
N LEU A 7 34.19 17.10 14.32
CA LEU A 7 34.50 16.02 15.26
C LEU A 7 34.40 16.50 16.71
N SER A 8 34.26 15.56 17.65
CA SER A 8 34.14 15.84 19.09
C SER A 8 35.36 16.57 19.68
N ASN A 9 36.53 16.46 19.04
CA ASN A 9 37.74 17.20 19.36
C ASN A 9 37.80 18.60 18.70
N SER A 10 36.68 19.11 18.18
CA SER A 10 36.55 20.40 17.47
C SER A 10 37.30 20.52 16.15
N SER A 11 37.95 19.46 15.67
CA SER A 11 38.54 19.46 14.32
C SER A 11 37.44 19.43 13.24
N GLN A 12 37.73 20.07 12.11
CA GLN A 12 36.76 20.27 11.03
C GLN A 12 37.33 19.77 9.71
N TYR A 13 36.52 19.00 8.99
CA TYR A 13 36.84 18.52 7.65
C TYR A 13 35.76 18.99 6.69
N GLU A 14 36.20 19.59 5.59
CA GLU A 14 35.30 20.12 4.56
C GLU A 14 35.55 19.38 3.24
N CYS A 15 34.49 18.83 2.67
CA CYS A 15 34.53 18.19 1.37
C CYS A 15 34.10 19.19 0.28
N TYR A 16 34.95 19.35 -0.73
CA TYR A 16 34.74 20.22 -1.88
C TYR A 16 34.37 19.45 -3.16
N ALA A 17 34.24 18.12 -3.07
CA ALA A 17 33.87 17.32 -4.22
C ALA A 17 32.45 17.70 -4.70
N PRO A 18 32.21 17.71 -6.03
CA PRO A 18 30.86 17.87 -6.54
C PRO A 18 29.99 16.71 -6.05
N ILE A 19 28.89 17.06 -5.39
CA ILE A 19 27.85 16.11 -4.99
C ILE A 19 26.80 16.13 -6.07
N THR A 20 26.62 14.99 -6.71
CA THR A 20 25.56 14.77 -7.69
C THR A 20 24.50 13.88 -7.05
N VAL A 21 23.26 14.35 -6.98
CA VAL A 21 22.13 13.46 -6.67
C VAL A 21 21.93 12.58 -7.91
N LYS A 22 22.24 11.29 -7.78
CA LYS A 22 22.33 10.36 -8.91
C LYS A 22 21.01 10.15 -9.62
N GLU A 23 19.90 10.35 -8.91
CA GLU A 23 18.52 10.46 -9.42
C GLU A 23 17.63 10.71 -8.19
N VAL A 24 16.61 11.54 -8.32
CA VAL A 24 15.39 11.28 -7.54
C VAL A 24 14.66 10.25 -8.37
N THR A 25 14.50 9.02 -7.88
CA THR A 25 13.71 8.03 -8.60
C THR A 25 12.33 8.63 -8.80
N ILE A 26 12.02 9.04 -10.03
CA ILE A 26 10.66 9.42 -10.38
C ILE A 26 9.92 8.09 -10.36
N LEU A 27 9.20 7.83 -9.27
CA LEU A 27 8.36 6.66 -9.21
C LEU A 27 7.31 6.84 -10.29
N GLY A 28 7.24 5.88 -11.21
CA GLY A 28 6.15 5.87 -12.16
C GLY A 28 4.84 5.69 -11.40
N ARG A 29 3.75 6.23 -11.96
CA ARG A 29 2.38 6.03 -11.48
C ARG A 29 2.06 4.57 -11.18
N PHE A 30 0.92 4.31 -10.54
CA PHE A 30 0.53 2.93 -10.25
C PHE A 30 0.55 2.09 -11.54
N SER A 31 1.41 1.08 -11.54
CA SER A 31 1.68 0.28 -12.74
C SER A 31 1.63 -1.20 -12.39
N SER A 32 1.27 -2.00 -13.40
CA SER A 32 1.25 -3.46 -13.31
C SER A 32 2.65 -4.08 -13.33
N SER A 33 3.71 -3.27 -13.50
CA SER A 33 5.11 -3.71 -13.39
C SER A 33 5.54 -4.05 -11.95
N GLY A 34 4.59 -4.13 -11.03
CA GLY A 34 4.75 -4.60 -9.67
C GLY A 34 4.77 -3.49 -8.62
N PRO A 35 4.52 -3.85 -7.35
CA PRO A 35 4.61 -2.93 -6.22
C PRO A 35 6.06 -2.51 -5.93
N ASN A 36 6.24 -1.39 -5.23
CA ASN A 36 7.54 -0.99 -4.69
C ASN A 36 7.97 -1.86 -3.50
N HIS A 37 7.01 -2.29 -2.70
CA HIS A 37 7.23 -3.12 -1.51
C HIS A 37 6.11 -4.15 -1.36
N THR A 38 6.43 -5.31 -0.81
CA THR A 38 5.43 -6.33 -0.45
C THR A 38 5.65 -6.71 1.00
N GLU A 39 4.64 -6.46 1.82
CA GLU A 39 4.62 -6.91 3.21
C GLU A 39 3.91 -8.26 3.32
N PHE A 40 4.50 -9.20 4.04
CA PHE A 40 3.96 -10.54 4.22
C PHE A 40 3.36 -10.69 5.62
N PHE A 41 2.12 -11.14 5.68
CA PHE A 41 1.42 -11.44 6.92
C PHE A 41 1.18 -12.95 7.00
N TYR A 42 1.95 -13.63 7.85
CA TYR A 42 1.83 -15.08 8.05
C TYR A 42 0.52 -15.44 8.74
N ALA A 43 0.02 -16.65 8.47
CA ALA A 43 -1.19 -17.15 9.12
C ALA A 43 -1.02 -17.23 10.63
N THR A 44 -2.09 -16.91 11.35
CA THR A 44 -2.18 -16.99 12.81
C THR A 44 -3.46 -17.74 13.21
N SER A 45 -3.71 -17.88 14.52
CA SER A 45 -5.02 -18.37 14.98
C SER A 45 -6.18 -17.47 14.56
N ASN A 46 -5.93 -16.19 14.27
CA ASN A 46 -6.96 -15.18 14.04
C ASN A 46 -7.27 -14.93 12.55
N HIS A 47 -6.33 -15.23 11.65
CA HIS A 47 -6.50 -15.04 10.21
C HIS A 47 -5.59 -15.97 9.41
N SER A 48 -5.93 -16.23 8.16
CA SER A 48 -5.20 -17.18 7.29
C SER A 48 -4.00 -16.56 6.57
N GLY A 49 -3.66 -15.32 6.91
CA GLY A 49 -2.53 -14.57 6.34
C GLY A 49 -2.86 -13.94 4.99
N GLY A 50 -1.87 -13.24 4.43
CA GLY A 50 -1.98 -12.55 3.15
C GLY A 50 -0.77 -11.67 2.90
N LYS A 51 -0.92 -10.76 1.93
CA LYS A 51 0.10 -9.80 1.54
C LYS A 51 -0.50 -8.41 1.45
N ALA A 52 0.32 -7.40 1.72
CA ALA A 52 0.02 -6.02 1.36
C ALA A 52 1.03 -5.54 0.32
N TYR A 53 0.55 -5.25 -0.88
CA TYR A 53 1.35 -4.69 -1.95
C TYR A 53 1.33 -3.17 -1.88
N VAL A 54 2.50 -2.55 -1.74
CA VAL A 54 2.64 -1.10 -1.65
C VAL A 54 3.17 -0.54 -2.96
N ARG A 55 2.47 0.46 -3.48
CA ARG A 55 2.97 1.31 -4.56
C ARG A 55 2.92 2.74 -4.08
N TYR A 56 4.09 3.33 -3.87
CA TYR A 56 4.18 4.73 -3.46
C TYR A 56 3.73 5.64 -4.59
N SER A 57 3.19 6.80 -4.22
CA SER A 57 2.88 7.85 -5.17
C SER A 57 4.13 8.26 -5.95
N SER A 58 3.97 8.69 -7.20
CA SER A 58 5.02 9.37 -7.97
C SER A 58 5.59 10.61 -7.25
N SER A 59 4.82 11.19 -6.34
CA SER A 59 5.22 12.31 -5.48
C SER A 59 5.88 11.90 -4.15
N ASN A 60 5.98 10.60 -3.85
CA ASN A 60 6.53 10.08 -2.60
C ASN A 60 7.83 9.29 -2.80
N SER A 61 8.96 9.94 -2.53
CA SER A 61 10.30 9.35 -2.61
C SER A 61 10.91 8.95 -1.26
N THR A 62 10.12 8.93 -0.18
CA THR A 62 10.67 8.75 1.18
C THR A 62 10.93 7.31 1.58
N GLY A 63 10.39 6.34 0.83
CA GLY A 63 10.45 4.93 1.20
C GLY A 63 9.52 4.54 2.34
N HIS A 64 8.70 5.47 2.83
CA HIS A 64 7.65 5.25 3.83
C HIS A 64 6.30 5.75 3.29
N LEU A 65 5.22 5.16 3.79
CA LEU A 65 3.87 5.58 3.50
C LEU A 65 3.63 7.01 4.01
N LYS A 66 3.05 7.85 3.16
CA LYS A 66 2.62 9.20 3.51
C LYS A 66 1.12 9.30 3.55
N LYS A 67 0.42 8.97 2.47
CA LYS A 67 -1.03 9.15 2.36
C LYS A 67 -1.68 7.87 1.82
N PRO A 68 -1.91 6.86 2.68
CA PRO A 68 -2.35 5.56 2.22
C PRO A 68 -3.78 5.56 1.69
N LEU A 69 -3.95 4.98 0.51
CA LEU A 69 -5.20 4.41 0.01
C LEU A 69 -5.12 2.89 0.20
N ILE A 70 -5.80 2.39 1.23
CA ILE A 70 -5.85 0.96 1.55
C ILE A 70 -7.01 0.34 0.76
N VAL A 71 -6.67 -0.49 -0.22
CA VAL A 71 -7.62 -1.25 -1.04
C VAL A 71 -7.73 -2.66 -0.47
N VAL A 72 -8.95 -3.03 -0.10
CA VAL A 72 -9.25 -4.34 0.48
C VAL A 72 -9.87 -5.22 -0.60
N GLU A 73 -9.20 -6.33 -0.93
CA GLU A 73 -9.68 -7.33 -1.87
C GLU A 73 -11.07 -7.86 -1.48
N GLY A 74 -11.80 -8.30 -2.50
CA GLY A 74 -13.10 -8.93 -2.36
C GLY A 74 -13.06 -10.42 -2.05
N TYR A 75 -14.19 -11.07 -2.30
CA TYR A 75 -14.28 -12.52 -2.20
C TYR A 75 -13.55 -13.15 -3.38
N ASP A 76 -12.54 -13.96 -3.09
CA ASP A 76 -11.75 -14.66 -4.09
C ASP A 76 -11.82 -16.17 -3.87
N ALA A 77 -12.48 -16.87 -4.80
CA ALA A 77 -12.66 -18.31 -4.78
C ALA A 77 -11.72 -19.07 -5.75
N SER A 78 -10.73 -18.39 -6.34
CA SER A 78 -9.79 -19.00 -7.29
C SER A 78 -9.06 -20.21 -6.71
N LEU A 79 -8.76 -20.20 -5.40
CA LEU A 79 -8.11 -21.31 -4.71
C LEU A 79 -9.04 -22.48 -4.37
N VAL A 80 -10.34 -22.22 -4.15
CA VAL A 80 -11.30 -23.25 -3.70
C VAL A 80 -12.13 -23.83 -4.83
N ALA A 81 -12.34 -23.07 -5.90
CA ALA A 81 -13.14 -23.44 -7.06
C ALA A 81 -12.55 -22.87 -8.36
N PRO A 82 -11.29 -23.20 -8.73
CA PRO A 82 -10.58 -22.58 -9.85
C PRO A 82 -11.33 -22.69 -11.19
N ASN A 83 -12.02 -23.80 -11.43
CA ASN A 83 -12.77 -24.04 -12.67
C ASN A 83 -14.09 -23.24 -12.76
N LEU A 84 -14.50 -22.57 -11.68
CA LEU A 84 -15.75 -21.78 -11.62
C LEU A 84 -15.48 -20.31 -11.31
N ALA A 85 -14.49 -20.01 -10.48
CA ALA A 85 -14.20 -18.68 -9.98
C ALA A 85 -13.32 -17.83 -10.91
N GLY A 86 -12.56 -18.48 -11.81
CA GLY A 86 -11.55 -17.80 -12.61
C GLY A 86 -10.26 -17.52 -11.82
N ASP A 87 -9.46 -16.60 -12.35
CA ASP A 87 -8.17 -16.21 -11.76
C ASP A 87 -8.33 -15.29 -10.55
N ASN A 88 -7.32 -15.28 -9.69
CA ASN A 88 -7.26 -14.42 -8.50
C ASN A 88 -7.34 -12.93 -8.88
N TYR A 89 -8.13 -12.15 -8.16
CA TYR A 89 -8.20 -10.70 -8.36
C TYR A 89 -7.02 -10.00 -7.69
N SER A 90 -5.86 -10.04 -8.35
CA SER A 90 -4.60 -9.51 -7.82
C SER A 90 -4.48 -7.98 -7.86
N TYR A 91 -3.38 -7.48 -7.29
CA TYR A 91 -2.93 -6.10 -7.48
C TYR A 91 -2.87 -5.70 -8.95
N GLU A 92 -2.34 -6.55 -9.85
CA GLU A 92 -2.28 -6.23 -11.28
C GLU A 92 -3.67 -6.09 -11.91
N SER A 93 -4.63 -6.93 -11.50
CA SER A 93 -6.04 -6.84 -11.92
C SER A 93 -6.65 -5.51 -11.50
N PHE A 94 -6.38 -5.05 -10.27
CA PHE A 94 -6.81 -3.74 -9.78
C PHE A 94 -6.18 -2.59 -10.58
N ILE A 95 -4.86 -2.60 -10.78
CA ILE A 95 -4.18 -1.55 -11.56
C ILE A 95 -4.64 -1.51 -13.01
N THR A 96 -4.86 -2.68 -13.62
CA THR A 96 -5.41 -2.76 -14.97
C THR A 96 -6.80 -2.11 -15.03
N SER A 97 -7.62 -2.33 -14.01
CA SER A 97 -8.94 -1.71 -13.88
C SER A 97 -8.87 -0.19 -13.74
N LEU A 98 -7.89 0.35 -13.00
CA LEU A 98 -7.66 1.80 -12.86
C LEU A 98 -7.24 2.48 -14.18
N ASN A 99 -6.57 1.75 -15.07
CA ASN A 99 -5.99 2.27 -16.32
C ASN A 99 -6.95 2.22 -17.53
N ARG A 100 -8.24 1.86 -17.33
CA ARG A 100 -9.25 1.79 -18.41
C ARG A 100 -9.75 3.16 -18.88
N VAL A 101 -8.84 4.10 -19.12
CA VAL A 101 -9.13 5.50 -19.50
C VAL A 101 -9.99 5.57 -20.76
N VAL A 102 -9.69 4.73 -21.77
CA VAL A 102 -10.38 4.71 -23.06
C VAL A 102 -11.87 4.38 -22.90
N ASP A 103 -12.20 3.50 -21.95
CA ASP A 103 -13.58 3.06 -21.71
C ASP A 103 -14.38 4.07 -20.87
N LEU A 104 -13.70 4.89 -20.06
CA LEU A 104 -14.31 5.76 -19.06
C LEU A 104 -14.26 7.25 -19.43
N GLY A 105 -13.41 7.64 -20.40
CA GLY A 105 -13.10 9.05 -20.67
C GLY A 105 -12.43 9.77 -19.48
N TYR A 106 -11.94 9.01 -18.50
CA TYR A 106 -11.46 9.51 -17.22
C TYR A 106 -10.26 8.68 -16.75
N ASP A 107 -9.13 9.34 -16.51
CA ASP A 107 -7.91 8.71 -16.01
C ASP A 107 -7.93 8.68 -14.48
N PHE A 108 -8.53 7.64 -13.91
CA PHE A 108 -8.65 7.53 -12.46
C PHE A 108 -7.29 7.28 -11.79
N ASN A 109 -6.35 6.62 -12.47
CA ASN A 109 -5.00 6.40 -11.96
C ASN A 109 -4.26 7.74 -11.79
N TYR A 110 -4.31 8.62 -12.80
CA TYR A 110 -3.77 9.98 -12.71
C TYR A 110 -4.38 10.79 -11.55
N GLN A 111 -5.67 10.62 -11.30
CA GLN A 111 -6.36 11.35 -10.23
C GLN A 111 -5.96 10.85 -8.84
N LEU A 112 -5.74 9.53 -8.68
CA LEU A 112 -5.30 8.96 -7.41
C LEU A 112 -3.83 9.24 -7.11
N ASP A 113 -2.96 9.11 -8.11
CA ASP A 113 -1.52 9.30 -7.94
C ASP A 113 -1.08 10.76 -8.14
N ASP A 114 -1.03 11.25 -9.39
CA ASP A 114 -0.45 12.55 -9.73
C ASP A 114 -1.17 13.73 -9.05
N ILE A 115 -2.50 13.66 -8.91
CA ILE A 115 -3.31 14.75 -8.33
C ILE A 115 -3.48 14.58 -6.82
N ALA A 116 -3.97 13.43 -6.36
CA ALA A 116 -4.29 13.24 -4.95
C ALA A 116 -3.10 12.78 -4.10
N GLY A 117 -2.04 12.25 -4.72
CA GLY A 117 -0.81 11.84 -4.05
C GLY A 117 -0.98 10.67 -3.09
N TYR A 118 -1.85 9.70 -3.41
CA TYR A 118 -2.02 8.52 -2.56
C TYR A 118 -0.89 7.51 -2.73
N ASP A 119 -0.47 6.90 -1.63
CA ASP A 119 0.30 5.65 -1.67
C ASP A 119 -0.69 4.48 -1.64
N LEU A 120 -0.68 3.64 -2.67
CA LEU A 120 -1.59 2.50 -2.74
C LEU A 120 -1.08 1.37 -1.85
N VAL A 121 -1.97 0.81 -1.04
CA VAL A 121 -1.77 -0.41 -0.26
C VAL A 121 -2.87 -1.39 -0.64
N PHE A 122 -2.57 -2.40 -1.46
CA PHE A 122 -3.54 -3.43 -1.85
C PHE A 122 -3.37 -4.67 -0.98
N ILE A 123 -4.44 -5.07 -0.29
CA ILE A 123 -4.47 -6.27 0.55
C ILE A 123 -4.96 -7.45 -0.29
N ASP A 124 -4.14 -8.50 -0.35
CA ASP A 124 -4.40 -9.76 -1.05
C ASP A 124 -4.41 -10.90 -0.02
N TYR A 125 -5.57 -11.49 0.20
CA TYR A 125 -5.80 -12.54 1.20
C TYR A 125 -5.26 -13.87 0.69
N ASN A 126 -4.54 -14.62 1.54
CA ASN A 126 -4.18 -16.01 1.18
C ASN A 126 -5.43 -16.89 0.98
N TYR A 127 -6.54 -16.55 1.65
CA TYR A 127 -7.83 -17.20 1.52
C TYR A 127 -8.94 -16.15 1.52
N GLY A 128 -9.23 -15.55 0.36
CA GLY A 128 -10.33 -14.59 0.18
C GLY A 128 -11.73 -15.16 0.48
N THR A 129 -11.85 -16.48 0.66
CA THR A 129 -13.09 -17.18 1.07
C THR A 129 -13.20 -17.43 2.58
N ASP A 130 -12.21 -17.04 3.39
CA ASP A 130 -12.25 -17.21 4.83
C ASP A 130 -13.38 -16.38 5.48
N TYR A 131 -13.70 -16.67 6.74
CA TYR A 131 -14.71 -15.94 7.49
C TYR A 131 -14.40 -14.43 7.49
N ILE A 132 -15.45 -13.61 7.37
CA ILE A 132 -15.33 -12.14 7.32
C ILE A 132 -14.56 -11.61 8.53
N GLU A 133 -14.76 -12.20 9.71
CA GLU A 133 -14.08 -11.84 10.96
C GLU A 133 -12.58 -12.14 10.92
N ARG A 134 -12.19 -13.21 10.22
CA ARG A 134 -10.78 -13.60 10.04
C ARG A 134 -10.10 -12.70 9.02
N ASN A 135 -10.76 -12.44 7.89
CA ASN A 135 -10.29 -11.44 6.91
C ASN A 135 -10.22 -10.03 7.52
N ALA A 136 -11.14 -9.70 8.41
CA ALA A 136 -11.11 -8.44 9.18
C ALA A 136 -9.96 -8.41 10.18
N SER A 137 -9.59 -9.54 10.78
CA SER A 137 -8.44 -9.61 11.67
C SER A 137 -7.14 -9.33 10.92
N LEU A 138 -6.94 -9.89 9.73
CA LEU A 138 -5.80 -9.53 8.87
C LEU A 138 -5.83 -8.04 8.49
N PHE A 139 -6.99 -7.49 8.12
CA PHE A 139 -7.10 -6.06 7.79
C PHE A 139 -6.64 -5.17 8.96
N LYS A 140 -6.95 -5.52 10.22
CA LYS A 140 -6.47 -4.76 11.39
C LYS A 140 -4.96 -4.80 11.51
N ASP A 141 -4.34 -5.96 11.27
CA ASP A 141 -2.89 -6.10 11.33
C ASP A 141 -2.21 -5.28 10.24
N VAL A 142 -2.75 -5.30 9.01
CA VAL A 142 -2.27 -4.43 7.92
C VAL A 142 -2.46 -2.95 8.28
N LEU A 143 -3.61 -2.56 8.81
CA LEU A 143 -3.88 -1.17 9.20
C LEU A 143 -2.93 -0.67 10.30
N ASN A 144 -2.63 -1.52 11.29
CA ASN A 144 -1.68 -1.22 12.35
C ASN A 144 -0.26 -1.06 11.78
N TRP A 145 0.16 -1.96 10.88
CA TRP A 145 1.44 -1.86 10.18
C TRP A 145 1.53 -0.59 9.33
N VAL A 146 0.50 -0.26 8.53
CA VAL A 146 0.41 0.98 7.75
C VAL A 146 0.58 2.20 8.65
N ASN A 147 -0.09 2.23 9.81
CA ASN A 147 0.03 3.34 10.75
C ASN A 147 1.43 3.45 11.36
N ALA A 148 2.07 2.32 11.65
CA ALA A 148 3.44 2.30 12.16
C ALA A 148 4.45 2.82 11.12
N ASP A 149 4.36 2.35 9.87
CA ASP A 149 5.25 2.79 8.79
C ASP A 149 5.08 4.29 8.48
N LYS A 150 3.84 4.78 8.42
CA LYS A 150 3.57 6.22 8.30
C LYS A 150 4.22 7.04 9.40
N ALA A 151 4.14 6.57 10.65
CA ALA A 151 4.71 7.27 11.79
C ALA A 151 6.24 7.32 11.70
N LEU A 152 6.88 6.25 11.24
CA LEU A 152 8.33 6.23 10.95
C LEU A 152 8.71 7.24 9.86
N GLY A 153 7.88 7.37 8.83
CA GLY A 153 8.03 8.38 7.77
C GLY A 153 7.65 9.81 8.18
N GLY A 154 7.21 10.03 9.43
CA GLY A 154 6.78 11.34 9.94
C GLY A 154 5.46 11.84 9.35
N SER A 155 4.63 10.97 8.77
CA SER A 155 3.35 11.37 8.18
C SER A 155 2.21 11.37 9.20
N VAL A 156 1.38 12.41 9.11
CA VAL A 156 0.16 12.58 9.92
C VAL A 156 -1.12 12.45 9.08
N GLN A 157 -1.02 12.08 7.80
CA GLN A 157 -2.19 11.96 6.93
C GLN A 157 -3.09 10.79 7.37
N GLN A 158 -4.39 10.98 7.19
CA GLN A 158 -5.39 9.95 7.42
C GLN A 158 -5.32 8.87 6.35
N ASN A 159 -5.63 7.63 6.74
CA ASN A 159 -5.82 6.55 5.77
C ASN A 159 -7.18 6.72 5.09
N VAL A 160 -7.23 6.46 3.79
CA VAL A 160 -8.48 6.23 3.05
C VAL A 160 -8.60 4.73 2.82
N VAL A 161 -9.81 4.18 2.99
CA VAL A 161 -10.07 2.76 2.78
C VAL A 161 -11.10 2.58 1.68
N LEU A 162 -10.77 1.74 0.69
CA LEU A 162 -11.65 1.33 -0.39
C LEU A 162 -11.82 -0.18 -0.31
N GLY A 163 -13.05 -0.65 -0.09
CA GLY A 163 -13.34 -2.08 -0.10
C GLY A 163 -13.93 -2.52 -1.43
N ILE A 164 -13.36 -3.55 -2.04
CA ILE A 164 -13.88 -4.17 -3.26
C ILE A 164 -14.86 -5.26 -2.85
N SER A 165 -16.15 -5.13 -3.21
CA SER A 165 -17.17 -6.15 -2.91
C SER A 165 -17.18 -6.52 -1.40
N MET A 166 -16.96 -7.79 -1.03
CA MET A 166 -16.82 -8.27 0.34
C MET A 166 -15.79 -7.46 1.17
N GLY A 167 -14.72 -6.95 0.54
CA GLY A 167 -13.71 -6.14 1.20
C GLY A 167 -14.27 -4.89 1.90
N GLY A 168 -15.40 -4.36 1.41
CA GLY A 168 -16.12 -3.27 2.09
C GLY A 168 -16.74 -3.70 3.41
N LEU A 169 -17.34 -4.89 3.47
CA LEU A 169 -17.88 -5.47 4.71
C LEU A 169 -16.75 -5.78 5.69
N VAL A 170 -15.66 -6.37 5.21
CA VAL A 170 -14.47 -6.68 6.01
C VAL A 170 -13.88 -5.42 6.64
N ALA A 171 -13.62 -4.38 5.84
CA ALA A 171 -13.10 -3.11 6.32
C ALA A 171 -14.05 -2.47 7.34
N ARG A 172 -15.35 -2.42 7.04
CA ARG A 172 -16.35 -1.82 7.94
C ARG A 172 -16.43 -2.59 9.26
N TYR A 173 -16.44 -3.92 9.22
CA TYR A 173 -16.45 -4.77 10.40
C TYR A 173 -15.21 -4.50 11.26
N ALA A 174 -14.01 -4.52 10.66
CA ALA A 174 -12.77 -4.30 11.38
C ALA A 174 -12.71 -2.93 12.05
N LEU A 175 -13.03 -1.85 11.32
CA LEU A 175 -13.01 -0.49 11.84
C LEU A 175 -14.06 -0.27 12.95
N ALA A 176 -15.24 -0.87 12.81
CA ALA A 176 -16.25 -0.86 13.87
C ALA A 176 -15.72 -1.58 15.11
N ASP A 177 -15.11 -2.74 14.95
CA ASP A 177 -14.57 -3.52 16.06
C ASP A 177 -13.42 -2.81 16.80
N MET A 178 -12.55 -2.11 16.07
CA MET A 178 -11.46 -1.32 16.66
C MET A 178 -11.93 -0.08 17.44
N THR A 179 -13.18 0.35 17.23
CA THR A 179 -13.73 1.56 17.87
C THR A 179 -14.78 1.26 18.93
N LYS A 180 -15.23 0.01 19.03
CA LYS A 180 -16.09 -0.45 20.13
C LYS A 180 -15.34 -0.26 21.46
N LYS A 181 -15.96 0.50 22.35
CA LYS A 181 -15.56 0.65 23.74
C LYS A 181 -16.33 -0.35 24.60
#